data_AF-A0A1Y4LD30-F1
#
_entry.id   AF-A0A1Y4LD30-F1
#
_cell.length_a   1.000
_cell.length_b   1.000
_cell.length_c   1.000
_cell.angle_alpha   90.00
_cell.angle_beta   90.00
_cell.angle_gamma   90.00
#
_symmetry.space_group_name_H-M   'P 1'
#
loop_
_entity.id
_entity.type
_entity.pdbx_description
1 polymer ?
#
loop_
_entity_poly.entity_id
_entity_poly.type
_entity_poly.pdbx_seq_one_letter_code
_entity_poly.pdbx_strand_id
1 'polypeptide(L)'
;MQINRHYEDLTESYLFSTIAHKVSAFQQAHPEADIIRLGIGDVTRPHAPAVIRALHDAVDDQGRQETLHGYGPEQGYDFLKQAVQKYYGDRSIELDADEIFISDGAKSDLGNILDLFSSDNTVLVPDPVYPVYVDTNLMAGRKIVYVSATEDNGFLPLPDVRQHADIIYMCSPNNPTGAVYDRAGLTAWVNYANEQGAVILFDAAYECFISEPDLPRSIFEIEGAKTCSIEFCSFSKMAGFTGTRCGWTIVPKALAEGKLHAMWLRRQTTKFNGVPYIVQKGAAAVFTPEGMAEIQHTLDYYRENARVLSETLDELGIWYTGGKNSPYLWLKCPNGMDSWTFFDYLLEEAHVVGTPGEGFGANGKDFFRLTAFGDQERTREAAERLRCLLRK
;
A
#
# COMPACT_ATOMS: atom_id res chain seq x y z
N MET A 1 -14.63 -4.88 34.61
CA MET A 1 -14.31 -4.96 33.17
C MET A 1 -12.80 -4.81 33.03
N GLN A 2 -12.12 -5.74 32.35
CA GLN A 2 -10.70 -5.60 32.00
C GLN A 2 -10.63 -5.11 30.55
N ILE A 3 -9.77 -4.12 30.27
CA ILE A 3 -9.58 -3.55 28.92
C ILE A 3 -8.40 -4.23 28.22
N ASN A 4 -8.32 -4.15 26.88
CA ASN A 4 -7.16 -4.62 26.15
C ASN A 4 -5.96 -3.69 26.40
N ARG A 5 -5.04 -4.11 27.28
CA ARG A 5 -3.86 -3.31 27.64
C ARG A 5 -2.80 -3.25 26.55
N HIS A 6 -2.88 -4.07 25.51
CA HIS A 6 -1.94 -3.98 24.38
C HIS A 6 -2.04 -2.67 23.60
N TYR A 7 -3.13 -1.91 23.77
CA TYR A 7 -3.21 -0.54 23.26
C TYR A 7 -2.21 0.42 23.95
N GLU A 8 -1.69 0.08 25.13
CA GLU A 8 -0.64 0.84 25.83
C GLU A 8 0.74 0.63 25.18
N ASP A 9 0.92 -0.45 24.41
CA ASP A 9 2.17 -0.75 23.68
C ASP A 9 2.27 0.00 22.34
N LEU A 10 1.17 0.61 21.89
CA LEU A 10 1.19 1.48 20.72
C LEU A 10 1.93 2.76 21.08
N THR A 11 3.01 3.05 20.36
CA THR A 11 3.51 4.42 20.31
C THR A 11 2.37 5.33 19.85
N GLU A 12 2.16 6.49 20.48
CA GLU A 12 1.17 7.45 19.98
C GLU A 12 1.33 7.57 18.46
N SER A 13 0.22 7.48 17.71
CA SER A 13 0.18 7.56 16.24
C SER A 13 0.68 8.94 15.78
N TYR A 14 1.98 9.16 15.91
CA TYR A 14 2.59 10.48 15.93
C TYR A 14 2.89 10.94 14.51
N LEU A 15 3.25 10.05 13.58
CA LEU A 15 3.77 10.51 12.28
C LEU A 15 2.80 11.46 11.54
N PHE A 16 1.64 10.97 11.11
CA PHE A 16 0.71 11.80 10.34
C PHE A 16 0.01 12.87 11.19
N SER A 17 -0.24 12.58 12.48
CA SER A 17 -0.83 13.57 13.39
C SER A 17 0.12 14.74 13.66
N THR A 18 1.41 14.46 13.85
CA THR A 18 2.44 15.47 14.13
C THR A 18 2.78 16.28 12.90
N ILE A 19 2.83 15.64 11.71
CA ILE A 19 2.91 16.39 10.45
C ILE A 19 1.72 17.36 10.36
N ALA A 20 0.49 16.88 10.59
CA ALA A 20 -0.69 17.73 10.53
C ALA A 20 -0.66 18.88 11.55
N HIS A 21 -0.21 18.63 12.78
CA HIS A 21 -0.04 19.66 13.81
C HIS A 21 1.02 20.69 13.42
N LYS A 22 2.22 20.26 13.01
CA LYS A 22 3.30 21.17 12.58
C LYS A 22 2.89 22.02 11.38
N VAL A 23 2.27 21.42 10.36
CA VAL A 23 1.76 22.14 9.18
C VAL A 23 0.67 23.13 9.56
N SER A 24 -0.26 22.75 10.45
CA SER A 24 -1.31 23.64 10.93
C SER A 24 -0.74 24.82 11.71
N ALA A 25 0.21 24.58 12.62
CA ALA A 25 0.88 25.63 13.38
C ALA A 25 1.65 26.59 12.45
N PHE A 26 2.39 26.06 11.47
CA PHE A 26 3.09 26.86 10.48
C PHE A 26 2.13 27.71 9.63
N GLN A 27 1.05 27.13 9.11
CA GLN A 27 0.04 27.86 8.34
C GLN A 27 -0.66 28.95 9.16
N GLN A 28 -0.88 28.74 10.47
CA GLN A 28 -1.44 29.75 11.36
C GLN A 28 -0.47 30.92 11.60
N ALA A 29 0.82 30.62 11.73
CA ALA A 29 1.87 31.64 11.89
C ALA A 29 2.18 32.38 10.57
N HIS A 30 2.00 31.71 9.42
CA HIS A 30 2.26 32.21 8.07
C HIS A 30 1.05 31.98 7.15
N PRO A 31 -0.06 32.75 7.32
CA PRO A 31 -1.26 32.58 6.51
C PRO A 31 -1.05 32.77 4.99
N GLU A 32 0.01 33.49 4.62
CA GLU A 32 0.44 33.73 3.24
C GLU A 32 1.26 32.58 2.64
N ALA A 33 1.75 31.64 3.47
CA ALA A 33 2.60 30.56 2.99
C ALA A 33 1.82 29.63 2.07
N ASP A 34 2.28 29.53 0.82
CA ASP A 34 1.75 28.64 -0.20
C ASP A 34 2.35 27.23 -0.04
N ILE A 35 1.74 26.43 0.83
CA ILE A 35 2.22 25.08 1.17
C ILE A 35 1.91 24.05 0.08
N ILE A 36 2.94 23.33 -0.37
CA ILE A 36 2.81 22.17 -1.27
C ILE A 36 2.86 20.89 -0.46
N ARG A 37 1.84 20.04 -0.58
CA ARG A 37 1.74 18.79 0.18
C ARG A 37 2.12 17.60 -0.69
N LEU A 38 3.31 17.06 -0.44
CA LEU A 38 3.85 15.82 -1.00
C LEU A 38 4.06 14.74 0.08
N GLY A 39 3.32 14.83 1.20
CA GLY A 39 3.44 13.95 2.36
C GLY A 39 2.50 12.75 2.30
N ILE A 40 1.21 12.96 2.62
CA ILE A 40 0.21 11.89 2.61
C ILE A 40 0.08 11.37 1.18
N GLY A 41 0.21 10.06 1.01
CA GLY A 41 0.07 9.41 -0.29
C GLY A 41 -1.37 9.26 -0.75
N ASP A 42 -2.21 10.28 -0.64
CA ASP A 42 -3.60 10.26 -1.09
C ASP A 42 -3.72 10.78 -2.54
N VAL A 43 -4.61 10.19 -3.33
CA VAL A 43 -4.75 10.50 -4.75
C VAL A 43 -5.40 11.88 -4.96
N THR A 44 -5.09 12.54 -6.08
CA THR A 44 -5.59 13.89 -6.41
C THR A 44 -6.44 13.95 -7.68
N ARG A 45 -6.43 12.88 -8.48
CA ARG A 45 -7.20 12.76 -9.73
C ARG A 45 -8.60 12.19 -9.46
N PRO A 46 -9.64 12.68 -10.17
CA PRO A 46 -10.99 12.12 -10.05
C PRO A 46 -11.05 10.69 -10.56
N HIS A 47 -12.12 9.97 -10.21
CA HIS A 47 -12.40 8.65 -10.79
C HIS A 47 -12.51 8.72 -12.31
N ALA A 48 -12.07 7.64 -12.96
CA ALA A 48 -12.21 7.45 -14.40
C ALA A 48 -13.69 7.56 -14.84
N PRO A 49 -13.99 8.19 -15.99
CA PRO A 49 -15.36 8.31 -16.50
C PRO A 49 -16.13 6.99 -16.57
N ALA A 50 -15.50 5.88 -16.98
CA ALA A 50 -16.12 4.56 -17.01
C ALA A 50 -16.55 4.09 -15.61
N VAL A 51 -15.74 4.37 -14.59
CA VAL A 51 -16.08 4.08 -13.19
C VAL A 51 -17.26 4.92 -12.72
N ILE A 52 -17.25 6.23 -13.02
CA ILE A 52 -18.35 7.13 -12.65
C ILE A 52 -19.67 6.70 -13.30
N ARG A 53 -19.66 6.33 -14.59
CA ARG A 53 -20.87 5.82 -15.26
C ARG A 53 -21.40 4.56 -14.57
N ALA A 54 -20.54 3.59 -14.29
CA ALA A 54 -20.94 2.36 -13.62
C ALA A 54 -21.47 2.58 -12.19
N LEU A 55 -20.93 3.57 -11.47
CA LEU A 55 -21.45 3.99 -10.17
C LEU A 55 -22.85 4.57 -10.30
N HIS A 56 -23.10 5.46 -11.27
CA HIS A 56 -24.42 6.05 -11.51
C HIS A 56 -25.45 4.99 -11.91
N ASP A 57 -25.12 4.11 -12.87
CA ASP A 57 -26.01 3.04 -13.29
C ASP A 57 -26.39 2.14 -12.10
N ALA A 58 -25.44 1.83 -11.23
CA ALA A 58 -25.69 1.02 -10.04
C ALA A 58 -26.51 1.75 -8.95
N VAL A 59 -26.45 3.09 -8.89
CA VAL A 59 -27.35 3.89 -8.05
C VAL A 59 -28.78 3.80 -8.59
N ASP A 60 -28.95 3.92 -9.90
CA ASP A 60 -30.27 3.81 -10.55
C ASP A 60 -30.88 2.40 -10.38
N ASP A 61 -30.05 1.35 -10.40
CA ASP A 61 -30.48 -0.02 -10.06
C ASP A 61 -31.14 -0.10 -8.68
N GLN A 62 -30.61 0.64 -7.69
CA GLN A 62 -31.15 0.66 -6.32
C GLN A 62 -32.47 1.45 -6.20
N GLY A 63 -32.86 2.19 -7.23
CA GLY A 63 -34.09 2.98 -7.26
C GLY A 63 -35.34 2.20 -7.67
N ARG A 64 -35.22 0.94 -8.12
CA ARG A 64 -36.35 0.11 -8.59
C ARG A 64 -36.39 -1.24 -7.89
N GLN A 65 -37.60 -1.73 -7.59
CA GLN A 65 -37.78 -2.99 -6.86
C GLN A 65 -37.19 -4.20 -7.61
N GLU A 66 -37.22 -4.19 -8.94
CA GLU A 66 -36.76 -5.29 -9.80
C GLU A 66 -35.23 -5.39 -9.87
N THR A 67 -34.53 -4.28 -9.61
CA THR A 67 -33.06 -4.17 -9.69
C THR A 67 -32.42 -3.87 -8.33
N LEU A 68 -33.21 -3.84 -7.26
CA LEU A 68 -32.73 -3.61 -5.90
C LEU A 68 -31.81 -4.76 -5.46
N HIS A 69 -30.61 -4.42 -4.99
CA HIS A 69 -29.71 -5.37 -4.34
C HIS A 69 -29.59 -5.03 -2.84
N GLY A 70 -30.08 -5.94 -1.99
CA GLY A 70 -29.92 -5.87 -0.53
C GLY A 70 -28.55 -6.36 -0.06
N TYR A 71 -28.50 -7.19 0.98
CA TYR A 71 -27.24 -7.85 1.37
C TYR A 71 -26.72 -8.72 0.22
N GLY A 72 -25.50 -8.43 -0.22
CA GLY A 72 -24.79 -9.20 -1.21
C GLY A 72 -24.00 -10.35 -0.59
N PRO A 73 -23.33 -11.17 -1.42
CA PRO A 73 -22.37 -12.16 -0.93
C PRO A 73 -21.22 -11.44 -0.19
N GLU A 74 -20.91 -11.86 1.03
CA GLU A 74 -19.88 -11.24 1.88
C GLU A 74 -18.47 -11.35 1.27
N GLN A 75 -18.26 -12.36 0.43
CA GLN A 75 -17.03 -12.57 -0.34
C GLN A 75 -16.94 -11.67 -1.58
N GLY A 76 -18.03 -11.03 -2.00
CA GLY A 76 -18.10 -10.20 -3.20
C GLY A 76 -18.86 -10.85 -4.36
N TYR A 77 -19.40 -10.00 -5.24
CA TYR A 77 -20.20 -10.42 -6.38
C TYR A 77 -19.33 -11.09 -7.45
N ASP A 78 -19.89 -12.11 -8.12
CA ASP A 78 -19.16 -12.90 -9.11
C ASP A 78 -18.62 -12.05 -10.27
N PHE A 79 -19.34 -11.01 -10.71
CA PHE A 79 -18.86 -10.15 -11.80
C PHE A 79 -17.52 -9.46 -11.47
N LEU A 80 -17.31 -9.08 -10.20
CA LEU A 80 -16.07 -8.42 -9.78
C LEU A 80 -14.98 -9.46 -9.55
N LYS A 81 -15.30 -10.60 -8.93
CA LYS A 81 -14.35 -11.71 -8.76
C LYS A 81 -13.85 -12.22 -10.10
N GLN A 82 -14.70 -12.35 -11.12
CA GLN A 82 -14.32 -12.73 -12.48
C GLN A 82 -13.42 -11.67 -13.14
N ALA A 83 -13.70 -10.39 -12.92
CA ALA A 83 -12.86 -9.30 -13.42
C ALA A 83 -11.45 -9.33 -12.81
N VAL A 84 -11.35 -9.56 -11.49
CA VAL A 84 -10.08 -9.78 -10.78
C VAL A 84 -9.40 -11.05 -11.30
N GLN A 85 -10.12 -12.17 -11.41
CA GLN A 85 -9.58 -13.44 -11.94
C GLN A 85 -8.96 -13.25 -13.32
N LYS A 86 -9.64 -12.56 -14.24
CA LYS A 86 -9.10 -12.23 -15.57
C LYS A 86 -7.85 -11.35 -15.47
N TYR A 87 -7.88 -10.34 -14.61
CA TYR A 87 -6.74 -9.45 -14.40
C TYR A 87 -5.47 -10.18 -13.94
N TYR A 88 -5.61 -11.24 -13.13
CA TYR A 88 -4.50 -12.14 -12.77
C TYR A 88 -4.14 -13.11 -13.90
N GLY A 89 -5.14 -13.61 -14.64
CA GLY A 89 -4.96 -14.47 -15.81
C GLY A 89 -4.13 -13.84 -16.93
N ASP A 90 -4.16 -12.51 -17.09
CA ASP A 90 -3.31 -11.78 -18.04
C ASP A 90 -1.80 -11.93 -17.72
N ARG A 91 -1.45 -12.36 -16.50
CA ARG A 91 -0.09 -12.71 -16.05
C ARG A 91 0.12 -14.21 -15.90
N SER A 92 -0.74 -15.02 -16.52
CA SER A 92 -0.74 -16.49 -16.42
C SER A 92 -0.92 -17.03 -14.99
N ILE A 93 -1.56 -16.25 -14.12
CA ILE A 93 -1.90 -16.68 -12.76
C ILE A 93 -3.33 -17.21 -12.78
N GLU A 94 -3.48 -18.51 -12.53
CA GLU A 94 -4.79 -19.13 -12.38
C GLU A 94 -5.26 -18.97 -10.94
N LEU A 95 -6.46 -18.44 -10.74
CA LEU A 95 -7.12 -18.33 -9.44
C LEU A 95 -8.52 -18.93 -9.55
N ASP A 96 -8.98 -19.62 -8.51
CA ASP A 96 -10.40 -19.97 -8.43
C ASP A 96 -11.20 -18.76 -7.94
N ALA A 97 -12.45 -18.63 -8.39
CA ALA A 97 -13.32 -17.51 -8.01
C ALA A 97 -13.60 -17.46 -6.49
N ASP A 98 -13.48 -18.58 -5.78
CA ASP A 98 -13.62 -18.67 -4.33
C ASP A 98 -12.32 -18.37 -3.58
N GLU A 99 -11.17 -18.22 -4.24
CA GLU A 99 -9.92 -17.74 -3.62
C GLU A 99 -9.88 -16.21 -3.51
N ILE A 100 -10.79 -15.51 -4.20
CA ILE A 100 -10.87 -14.05 -4.26
C ILE A 100 -11.90 -13.54 -3.25
N PHE A 101 -11.48 -12.66 -2.34
CA PHE A 101 -12.34 -12.02 -1.34
C PHE A 101 -12.34 -10.51 -1.56
N ILE A 102 -13.48 -9.94 -1.93
CA ILE A 102 -13.65 -8.49 -2.08
C ILE A 102 -13.82 -7.85 -0.70
N SER A 103 -13.11 -6.74 -0.46
CA SER A 103 -13.11 -6.05 0.83
C SER A 103 -13.21 -4.53 0.68
N ASP A 104 -13.43 -3.85 1.80
CA ASP A 104 -13.41 -2.39 1.90
C ASP A 104 -12.00 -1.79 1.82
N GLY A 105 -10.98 -2.63 1.60
CA GLY A 105 -9.62 -2.25 1.20
C GLY A 105 -8.52 -2.92 2.02
N ALA A 106 -7.31 -2.95 1.45
CA ALA A 106 -6.15 -3.67 2.01
C ALA A 106 -5.84 -3.33 3.49
N LYS A 107 -5.99 -2.07 3.93
CA LYS A 107 -5.77 -1.70 5.34
C LYS A 107 -6.65 -2.49 6.31
N SER A 108 -7.94 -2.65 5.98
CA SER A 108 -8.87 -3.43 6.79
C SER A 108 -8.43 -4.88 6.81
N ASP A 109 -8.19 -5.47 5.65
CA ASP A 109 -7.82 -6.89 5.54
C ASP A 109 -6.48 -7.22 6.20
N LEU A 110 -5.45 -6.40 6.03
CA LEU A 110 -4.13 -6.61 6.65
C LEU A 110 -4.16 -6.57 8.18
N GLY A 111 -5.06 -5.76 8.76
CA GLY A 111 -5.29 -5.77 10.21
C GLY A 111 -6.18 -6.92 10.66
N ASN A 112 -7.17 -7.28 9.84
CA ASN A 112 -8.19 -8.27 10.17
C ASN A 112 -7.77 -9.72 9.95
N ILE A 113 -6.83 -9.97 9.04
CA ILE A 113 -6.29 -11.32 8.76
C ILE A 113 -5.65 -11.92 10.01
N LEU A 114 -5.20 -11.07 10.93
CA LEU A 114 -4.67 -11.45 12.23
C LEU A 114 -5.67 -12.17 13.12
N ASP A 115 -6.98 -12.09 12.88
CA ASP A 115 -8.00 -12.88 13.59
C ASP A 115 -7.79 -14.40 13.43
N LEU A 116 -7.01 -14.83 12.43
CA LEU A 116 -6.85 -16.23 12.04
C LEU A 116 -5.67 -16.91 12.74
N PHE A 117 -4.79 -16.12 13.36
CA PHE A 117 -3.52 -16.59 13.87
C PHE A 117 -3.47 -16.50 15.40
N SER A 118 -2.84 -17.49 16.07
CA SER A 118 -2.55 -17.40 17.50
C SER A 118 -1.70 -16.15 17.82
N SER A 119 -1.83 -15.63 19.04
CA SER A 119 -0.92 -14.60 19.58
C SER A 119 0.50 -15.13 19.81
N ASP A 120 0.68 -16.46 19.85
CA ASP A 120 1.98 -17.11 20.06
C ASP A 120 2.91 -17.03 18.84
N ASN A 121 2.36 -16.66 17.67
CA ASN A 121 3.13 -16.53 16.43
C ASN A 121 4.11 -15.36 16.50
N THR A 122 5.32 -15.59 16.00
CA THR A 122 6.34 -14.56 15.78
C THR A 122 6.13 -13.91 14.42
N VAL A 123 5.96 -12.59 14.41
CA VAL A 123 5.71 -11.80 13.20
C VAL A 123 6.99 -11.12 12.74
N LEU A 124 7.37 -11.32 11.48
CA LEU A 124 8.48 -10.66 10.83
C LEU A 124 7.98 -9.48 10.00
N VAL A 125 8.54 -8.30 10.24
CA VAL A 125 8.18 -7.06 9.54
C VAL A 125 9.46 -6.35 9.08
N PRO A 126 9.54 -5.80 7.85
CA PRO A 126 10.67 -4.97 7.48
C PRO A 126 10.73 -3.69 8.31
N ASP A 127 11.92 -3.09 8.41
CA ASP A 127 12.11 -1.72 8.92
C ASP A 127 12.95 -0.95 7.88
N PRO A 128 12.42 0.11 7.24
CA PRO A 128 11.13 0.77 7.50
C PRO A 128 9.93 0.09 6.81
N VAL A 129 8.71 0.40 7.28
CA VAL A 129 7.48 -0.24 6.80
C VAL A 129 6.23 0.61 7.02
N TYR A 130 5.14 0.25 6.34
CA TYR A 130 3.82 0.80 6.60
C TYR A 130 3.34 0.46 8.03
N PRO A 131 3.01 1.47 8.88
CA PRO A 131 2.80 1.26 10.33
C PRO A 131 1.66 0.31 10.70
N VAL A 132 0.67 0.13 9.82
CA VAL A 132 -0.47 -0.76 10.08
C VAL A 132 -0.04 -2.18 10.42
N TYR A 133 1.04 -2.68 9.82
CA TYR A 133 1.52 -4.05 10.09
C TYR A 133 2.02 -4.18 11.53
N VAL A 134 2.68 -3.15 12.05
CA VAL A 134 3.18 -3.09 13.42
C VAL A 134 2.02 -2.88 14.39
N ASP A 135 1.24 -1.82 14.19
CA ASP A 135 0.18 -1.41 15.12
C ASP A 135 -0.86 -2.51 15.35
N THR A 136 -1.29 -3.19 14.28
CA THR A 136 -2.32 -4.24 14.38
C THR A 136 -1.80 -5.50 15.08
N ASN A 137 -0.50 -5.79 14.98
CA ASN A 137 0.12 -6.88 15.73
C ASN A 137 0.36 -6.53 17.20
N LEU A 138 0.75 -5.28 17.48
CA LEU A 138 0.82 -4.78 18.86
C LEU A 138 -0.56 -4.82 19.52
N MET A 139 -1.61 -4.30 18.87
CA MET A 139 -3.00 -4.37 19.38
C MET A 139 -3.46 -5.80 19.69
N ALA A 140 -2.93 -6.80 18.96
CA ALA A 140 -3.22 -8.22 19.13
C ALA A 140 -2.26 -8.94 20.11
N GLY A 141 -1.33 -8.22 20.74
CA GLY A 141 -0.40 -8.77 21.74
C GLY A 141 0.68 -9.67 21.16
N ARG A 142 1.04 -9.53 19.88
CA ARG A 142 2.02 -10.39 19.21
C ARG A 142 3.45 -9.89 19.34
N LYS A 143 4.37 -10.85 19.34
CA LYS A 143 5.80 -10.57 19.24
C LYS A 143 6.16 -10.20 17.81
N ILE A 144 6.76 -9.02 17.64
CA ILE A 144 7.30 -8.54 16.36
C ILE A 144 8.82 -8.69 16.38
N VAL A 145 9.37 -9.16 15.27
CA VAL A 145 10.80 -9.15 14.98
C VAL A 145 10.98 -8.37 13.68
N TYR A 146 12.01 -7.53 13.63
CA TYR A 146 12.28 -6.70 12.46
C TYR A 146 13.33 -7.33 11.55
N VAL A 147 13.13 -7.24 10.23
CA VAL A 147 14.17 -7.49 9.23
C VAL A 147 14.68 -6.15 8.71
N SER A 148 15.99 -5.94 8.76
CA SER A 148 16.60 -4.63 8.49
C SER A 148 16.64 -4.34 6.99
N ALA A 149 15.82 -3.40 6.52
CA ALA A 149 15.87 -2.85 5.17
C ALA A 149 16.67 -1.53 5.20
N THR A 150 17.75 -1.46 4.43
CA THR A 150 18.74 -0.36 4.50
C THR A 150 19.15 0.10 3.10
N GLU A 151 19.83 1.25 3.00
CA GLU A 151 20.43 1.73 1.75
C GLU A 151 21.32 0.66 1.09
N ASP A 152 22.17 -0.01 1.87
CA ASP A 152 23.11 -1.05 1.40
C ASP A 152 22.44 -2.24 0.71
N ASN A 153 21.22 -2.60 1.11
CA ASN A 153 20.44 -3.68 0.48
C ASN A 153 19.31 -3.17 -0.41
N GLY A 154 19.33 -1.88 -0.76
CA GLY A 154 18.28 -1.25 -1.58
C GLY A 154 16.90 -1.25 -0.92
N PHE A 155 16.85 -1.41 0.40
CA PHE A 155 15.64 -1.62 1.20
C PHE A 155 14.86 -2.90 0.86
N LEU A 156 15.54 -3.91 0.32
CA LEU A 156 14.96 -5.21 -0.05
C LEU A 156 15.72 -6.35 0.65
N PRO A 157 15.56 -6.52 1.97
CA PRO A 157 16.24 -7.58 2.68
C PRO A 157 15.86 -8.96 2.17
N LEU A 158 16.83 -9.87 2.17
CA LEU A 158 16.61 -11.30 1.90
C LEU A 158 16.39 -12.06 3.21
N PRO A 159 15.73 -13.23 3.19
CA PRO A 159 15.51 -14.01 4.40
C PRO A 159 16.82 -14.45 5.07
N ASP A 160 16.85 -14.38 6.41
CA ASP A 160 17.91 -14.97 7.24
C ASP A 160 17.36 -16.21 7.94
N VAL A 161 17.89 -17.40 7.60
CA VAL A 161 17.45 -18.68 8.17
C VAL A 161 17.62 -18.79 9.69
N ARG A 162 18.40 -17.89 10.31
CA ARG A 162 18.57 -17.83 11.77
C ARG A 162 17.42 -17.09 12.46
N GLN A 163 16.62 -16.34 11.70
CA GLN A 163 15.53 -15.50 12.20
C GLN A 163 14.17 -16.17 11.97
N HIS A 164 13.75 -16.99 12.92
CA HIS A 164 12.46 -17.67 12.85
C HIS A 164 11.27 -16.69 12.80
N ALA A 165 10.30 -16.99 11.93
CA ALA A 165 9.07 -16.25 11.75
C ALA A 165 7.92 -17.19 11.36
N ASP A 166 6.74 -16.99 11.91
CA ASP A 166 5.52 -17.72 11.55
C ASP A 166 4.66 -16.92 10.54
N ILE A 167 4.73 -15.59 10.62
CA ILE A 167 4.01 -14.64 9.75
C ILE A 167 5.02 -13.62 9.23
N ILE A 168 5.05 -13.38 7.92
CA ILE A 168 6.00 -12.48 7.27
C ILE A 168 5.23 -11.40 6.50
N TYR A 169 5.39 -10.15 6.87
CA TYR A 169 4.84 -9.04 6.08
C TYR A 169 5.81 -8.66 4.97
N MET A 170 5.30 -8.57 3.74
CA MET A 170 6.01 -8.04 2.59
C MET A 170 5.13 -7.01 1.89
N CYS A 171 5.74 -5.92 1.41
CA CYS A 171 5.06 -4.91 0.62
C CYS A 171 5.93 -4.61 -0.60
N SER A 172 5.41 -4.86 -1.80
CA SER A 172 6.15 -4.69 -3.06
C SER A 172 5.19 -4.28 -4.18
N PRO A 173 5.28 -3.05 -4.70
CA PRO A 173 6.20 -1.98 -4.30
C PRO A 173 6.02 -1.52 -2.85
N ASN A 174 7.12 -1.28 -2.15
CA ASN A 174 7.12 -0.96 -0.73
C ASN A 174 6.62 0.46 -0.43
N ASN A 175 5.87 0.61 0.66
CA ASN A 175 5.67 1.88 1.34
C ASN A 175 6.42 1.83 2.69
N PRO A 176 7.39 2.73 2.95
CA PRO A 176 7.62 4.01 2.28
C PRO A 176 8.62 4.04 1.13
N THR A 177 9.43 3.00 0.95
CA THR A 177 10.69 3.11 0.18
C THR A 177 10.48 3.17 -1.32
N GLY A 178 9.36 2.65 -1.82
CA GLY A 178 9.10 2.47 -3.24
C GLY A 178 9.94 1.39 -3.91
N ALA A 179 10.77 0.67 -3.15
CA ALA A 179 11.55 -0.45 -3.63
C ALA A 179 10.64 -1.63 -4.04
N VAL A 180 11.07 -2.42 -5.02
CA VAL A 180 10.30 -3.54 -5.58
C VAL A 180 11.19 -4.77 -5.59
N TYR A 181 10.71 -5.86 -4.99
CA TYR A 181 11.40 -7.14 -5.11
C TYR A 181 11.34 -7.65 -6.55
N ASP A 182 12.48 -8.09 -7.05
CA ASP A 182 12.54 -8.84 -8.29
C ASP A 182 12.11 -10.31 -8.07
N ARG A 183 12.05 -11.06 -9.17
CA ARG A 183 11.67 -12.48 -9.14
C ARG A 183 12.60 -13.31 -8.26
N ALA A 184 13.89 -13.02 -8.24
CA ALA A 184 14.87 -13.76 -7.44
C ALA A 184 14.66 -13.53 -5.93
N GLY A 185 14.45 -12.28 -5.53
CA GLY A 185 14.16 -11.90 -4.16
C GLY A 185 12.84 -12.50 -3.66
N LEU A 186 11.77 -12.44 -4.44
CA LEU A 186 10.51 -13.09 -4.07
C LEU A 186 10.64 -14.62 -4.02
N THR A 187 11.40 -15.23 -4.93
CA THR A 187 11.69 -16.67 -4.90
C THR A 187 12.42 -17.07 -3.61
N ALA A 188 13.39 -16.29 -3.17
CA ALA A 188 14.09 -16.54 -1.91
C ALA A 188 13.14 -16.54 -0.71
N TRP A 189 12.22 -15.55 -0.64
CA TRP A 189 11.22 -15.46 0.42
C TRP A 189 10.19 -16.59 0.39
N VAL A 190 9.69 -16.96 -0.80
CA VAL A 190 8.74 -18.08 -0.96
C VAL A 190 9.37 -19.41 -0.56
N ASN A 191 10.63 -19.65 -0.95
CA ASN A 191 11.36 -20.85 -0.53
C ASN A 191 11.53 -20.88 0.99
N TYR A 192 11.99 -19.77 1.58
CA TYR A 192 12.14 -19.64 3.03
C TYR A 192 10.82 -19.91 3.76
N ALA A 193 9.71 -19.29 3.33
CA ALA A 193 8.43 -19.45 3.99
C ALA A 193 7.91 -20.90 3.92
N ASN A 194 8.05 -21.56 2.77
CA ASN A 194 7.70 -22.98 2.63
C ASN A 194 8.59 -23.88 3.50
N GLU A 195 9.90 -23.62 3.58
CA GLU A 195 10.82 -24.39 4.41
C GLU A 195 10.54 -24.24 5.91
N GLN A 196 10.12 -23.04 6.34
CA GLN A 196 9.81 -22.76 7.75
C GLN A 196 8.36 -23.07 8.14
N GLY A 197 7.47 -23.30 7.17
CA GLY A 197 6.03 -23.36 7.41
C GLY A 197 5.42 -22.01 7.78
N ALA A 198 6.05 -20.91 7.36
CA ALA A 198 5.59 -19.54 7.60
C ALA A 198 4.54 -19.10 6.56
N VAL A 199 3.74 -18.09 6.90
CA VAL A 199 2.79 -17.44 6.00
C VAL A 199 3.24 -16.04 5.63
N ILE A 200 3.42 -15.79 4.33
CA ILE A 200 3.67 -14.47 3.76
C ILE A 200 2.34 -13.73 3.61
N LEU A 201 2.26 -12.55 4.20
CA LEU A 201 1.22 -11.55 3.97
C LEU A 201 1.79 -10.52 2.99
N PHE A 202 1.46 -10.68 1.71
CA PHE A 202 2.01 -9.89 0.61
C PHE A 202 1.07 -8.74 0.24
N ASP A 203 1.46 -7.51 0.56
CA ASP A 203 0.75 -6.29 0.20
C ASP A 203 1.23 -5.78 -1.18
N ALA A 204 0.37 -5.99 -2.18
CA ALA A 204 0.55 -5.59 -3.57
C ALA A 204 -0.21 -4.29 -3.91
N ALA A 205 -0.59 -3.46 -2.92
CA ALA A 205 -1.45 -2.28 -3.17
C ALA A 205 -0.90 -1.28 -4.19
N TYR A 206 0.40 -1.29 -4.48
CA TYR A 206 1.07 -0.40 -5.44
C TYR A 206 1.48 -1.09 -6.74
N GLU A 207 1.11 -2.36 -6.95
CA GLU A 207 1.56 -3.17 -8.09
C GLU A 207 1.26 -2.53 -9.45
N CYS A 208 0.19 -1.74 -9.56
CA CYS A 208 -0.18 -1.02 -10.78
C CYS A 208 0.84 0.04 -11.22
N PHE A 209 1.75 0.45 -10.33
CA PHE A 209 2.82 1.40 -10.66
C PHE A 209 4.05 0.74 -11.27
N ILE A 210 4.22 -0.57 -11.13
CA ILE A 210 5.34 -1.31 -11.73
C ILE A 210 5.29 -1.10 -13.25
N SER A 211 6.39 -0.56 -13.79
CA SER A 211 6.55 -0.25 -15.21
C SER A 211 7.55 -1.16 -15.91
N GLU A 212 8.43 -1.82 -15.15
CA GLU A 212 9.41 -2.75 -15.67
C GLU A 212 8.80 -4.13 -15.91
N PRO A 213 8.94 -4.70 -17.13
CA PRO A 213 8.22 -5.91 -17.51
C PRO A 213 8.68 -7.17 -16.77
N ASP A 214 9.92 -7.20 -16.28
CA ASP A 214 10.49 -8.37 -15.61
C ASP A 214 10.23 -8.40 -14.09
N LEU A 215 9.69 -7.32 -13.53
CA LEU A 215 9.36 -7.24 -12.11
C LEU A 215 7.98 -7.86 -11.83
N PRO A 216 7.87 -8.80 -10.87
CA PRO A 216 6.60 -9.40 -10.51
C PRO A 216 5.62 -8.37 -9.94
N ARG A 217 4.36 -8.44 -10.36
CA ARG A 217 3.24 -7.64 -9.85
C ARG A 217 2.40 -8.40 -8.81
N SER A 218 2.54 -9.72 -8.77
CA SER A 218 1.91 -10.58 -7.77
C SER A 218 2.92 -11.60 -7.24
N ILE A 219 2.78 -11.96 -5.96
CA ILE A 219 3.56 -13.05 -5.37
C ILE A 219 3.25 -14.39 -6.04
N PHE A 220 2.06 -14.55 -6.62
CA PHE A 220 1.65 -15.79 -7.29
C PHE A 220 2.24 -15.96 -8.70
N GLU A 221 3.07 -15.03 -9.16
CA GLU A 221 3.97 -15.29 -10.28
C GLU A 221 5.16 -16.18 -9.90
N ILE A 222 5.36 -16.43 -8.60
CA ILE A 222 6.45 -17.23 -8.06
C ILE A 222 5.93 -18.65 -7.77
N GLU A 223 6.63 -19.64 -8.32
CA GLU A 223 6.32 -21.05 -8.11
C GLU A 223 6.35 -21.38 -6.61
N GLY A 224 5.36 -22.13 -6.14
CA GLY A 224 5.22 -22.46 -4.72
C GLY A 224 4.65 -21.35 -3.83
N ALA A 225 4.34 -20.15 -4.35
CA ALA A 225 3.79 -19.08 -3.53
C ALA A 225 2.40 -19.40 -2.95
N LYS A 226 1.58 -20.18 -3.69
CA LYS A 226 0.22 -20.56 -3.25
C LYS A 226 0.19 -21.39 -1.97
N THR A 227 1.28 -22.06 -1.60
CA THR A 227 1.34 -22.90 -0.38
C THR A 227 1.76 -22.12 0.86
N CYS A 228 2.23 -20.88 0.70
CA CYS A 228 2.73 -20.06 1.82
C CYS A 228 2.28 -18.60 1.81
N SER A 229 1.46 -18.12 0.85
CA SER A 229 1.19 -16.68 0.71
C SER A 229 -0.30 -16.33 0.67
N ILE A 230 -0.64 -15.20 1.27
CA ILE A 230 -1.89 -14.46 1.11
C ILE A 230 -1.54 -13.11 0.49
N GLU A 231 -2.23 -12.72 -0.58
CA GLU A 231 -1.99 -11.44 -1.25
C GLU A 231 -3.13 -10.45 -0.99
N PHE A 232 -2.78 -9.22 -0.69
CA PHE A 232 -3.69 -8.10 -0.47
C PHE A 232 -3.47 -7.06 -1.56
N CYS A 233 -4.54 -6.54 -2.14
CA CYS A 233 -4.44 -5.46 -3.11
C CYS A 233 -5.61 -4.48 -2.97
N SER A 234 -5.51 -3.34 -3.65
CA SER A 234 -6.42 -2.22 -3.44
C SER A 234 -6.69 -1.42 -4.71
N PHE A 235 -7.96 -1.08 -4.92
CA PHE A 235 -8.36 -0.09 -5.92
C PHE A 235 -8.00 1.35 -5.52
N SER A 236 -7.59 1.58 -4.26
CA SER A 236 -7.32 2.93 -3.75
C SER A 236 -6.19 3.62 -4.53
N LYS A 237 -5.12 2.88 -4.87
CA LYS A 237 -3.95 3.45 -5.56
C LYS A 237 -4.01 3.26 -7.07
N MET A 238 -4.68 2.20 -7.53
CA MET A 238 -4.94 1.94 -8.94
C MET A 238 -5.97 2.90 -9.54
N ALA A 239 -7.16 3.01 -8.93
CA ALA A 239 -8.32 3.67 -9.52
C ALA A 239 -8.87 4.85 -8.68
N GLY A 240 -8.13 5.25 -7.65
CA GLY A 240 -8.48 6.37 -6.77
C GLY A 240 -9.58 6.09 -5.75
N PHE A 241 -9.82 4.82 -5.39
CA PHE A 241 -10.86 4.42 -4.41
C PHE A 241 -10.39 4.66 -2.96
N THR A 242 -9.68 5.76 -2.68
CA THR A 242 -9.18 6.07 -1.33
C THR A 242 -10.34 6.38 -0.39
N GLY A 243 -11.32 7.16 -0.84
CA GLY A 243 -12.61 7.41 -0.16
C GLY A 243 -13.74 6.43 -0.51
N THR A 244 -13.71 5.82 -1.70
CA THR A 244 -14.78 4.92 -2.18
C THR A 244 -14.69 3.51 -1.61
N ARG A 245 -13.51 3.13 -1.10
CA ARG A 245 -13.25 1.90 -0.32
C ARG A 245 -13.56 0.59 -1.06
N CYS A 246 -12.57 0.09 -1.79
CA CYS A 246 -12.61 -1.28 -2.32
C CYS A 246 -11.19 -1.85 -2.44
N GLY A 247 -11.05 -3.13 -2.20
CA GLY A 247 -9.86 -3.93 -2.43
C GLY A 247 -10.22 -5.40 -2.56
N TRP A 248 -9.19 -6.24 -2.63
CA TRP A 248 -9.38 -7.68 -2.61
C TRP A 248 -8.21 -8.37 -1.92
N THR A 249 -8.50 -9.54 -1.37
CA THR A 249 -7.53 -10.46 -0.79
C THR A 249 -7.64 -11.79 -1.50
N ILE A 250 -6.49 -12.34 -1.90
CA ILE A 250 -6.39 -13.68 -2.47
C ILE A 250 -5.92 -14.63 -1.37
N VAL A 251 -6.75 -15.60 -1.02
CA VAL A 251 -6.42 -16.65 -0.05
C VAL A 251 -6.45 -18.00 -0.76
N PRO A 252 -5.28 -18.56 -1.14
CA PRO A 252 -5.24 -19.82 -1.87
C PRO A 252 -5.79 -21.00 -1.06
N LYS A 253 -6.45 -21.95 -1.73
CA LYS A 253 -6.88 -23.22 -1.10
C LYS A 253 -5.72 -24.18 -0.83
N ALA A 254 -4.59 -23.97 -1.50
CA ALA A 254 -3.36 -24.73 -1.25
C ALA A 254 -2.70 -24.38 0.10
N LEU A 255 -2.99 -23.19 0.64
CA LEU A 255 -2.43 -22.70 1.89
C LEU A 255 -3.03 -23.46 3.09
N ALA A 256 -2.16 -24.10 3.89
CA ALA A 256 -2.55 -24.87 5.08
C ALA A 256 -3.69 -25.88 4.81
N GLU A 257 -3.66 -26.58 3.68
CA GLU A 257 -4.71 -27.54 3.25
C GLU A 257 -6.12 -26.91 3.20
N GLY A 258 -6.22 -25.62 2.88
CA GLY A 258 -7.47 -24.87 2.78
C GLY A 258 -8.03 -24.38 4.11
N LYS A 259 -7.35 -24.66 5.24
CA LYS A 259 -7.81 -24.23 6.57
C LYS A 259 -7.87 -22.71 6.70
N LEU A 260 -6.83 -22.00 6.24
CA LEU A 260 -6.80 -20.53 6.30
C LEU A 260 -7.84 -19.89 5.37
N HIS A 261 -8.08 -20.47 4.19
CA HIS A 261 -9.17 -20.08 3.30
C HIS A 261 -10.54 -20.20 3.98
N ALA A 262 -10.85 -21.36 4.57
CA ALA A 262 -12.12 -21.60 5.25
C ALA A 262 -12.29 -20.68 6.49
N MET A 263 -11.21 -20.44 7.24
CA MET A 263 -11.22 -19.52 8.37
C MET A 263 -11.46 -18.08 7.92
N TRP A 264 -10.85 -17.63 6.82
CA TRP A 264 -11.07 -16.29 6.28
C TRP A 264 -12.51 -16.10 5.81
N LEU A 265 -13.07 -17.07 5.09
CA LEU A 265 -14.48 -17.07 4.72
C LEU A 265 -15.39 -16.99 5.94
N ARG A 266 -15.12 -17.79 6.98
CA ARG A 266 -15.91 -17.76 8.21
C ARG A 266 -15.81 -16.41 8.92
N ARG A 267 -14.62 -15.80 8.93
CA ARG A 267 -14.40 -14.46 9.48
C ARG A 267 -15.22 -13.43 8.70
N GLN A 268 -15.14 -13.41 7.37
CA GLN A 268 -15.86 -12.44 6.54
C GLN A 268 -17.37 -12.56 6.76
N THR A 269 -17.93 -13.77 6.72
CA THR A 269 -19.36 -14.02 6.95
C THR A 269 -19.84 -13.79 8.40
N THR A 270 -18.93 -13.41 9.31
CA THR A 270 -19.27 -13.12 10.72
C THR A 270 -19.03 -11.66 11.08
N LYS A 271 -17.95 -11.04 10.58
CA LYS A 271 -17.50 -9.69 10.95
C LYS A 271 -17.67 -8.66 9.83
N PHE A 272 -18.16 -9.06 8.66
CA PHE A 272 -18.28 -8.19 7.49
C PHE A 272 -19.58 -8.48 6.72
N ASN A 273 -20.21 -7.43 6.18
CA ASN A 273 -21.47 -7.54 5.42
C ASN A 273 -21.27 -7.38 3.90
N GLY A 274 -20.02 -7.41 3.43
CA GLY A 274 -19.68 -7.19 2.04
C GLY A 274 -19.51 -5.71 1.66
N VAL A 275 -18.77 -5.47 0.58
CA VAL A 275 -18.66 -4.14 -0.06
C VAL A 275 -19.98 -3.81 -0.75
N PRO A 276 -20.49 -2.56 -0.67
CA PRO A 276 -21.75 -2.19 -1.31
C PRO A 276 -21.79 -2.53 -2.81
N TYR A 277 -22.95 -2.98 -3.31
CA TYR A 277 -23.18 -3.30 -4.73
C TYR A 277 -22.70 -2.18 -5.67
N ILE A 278 -23.07 -0.93 -5.36
CA ILE A 278 -22.70 0.26 -6.12
C ILE A 278 -21.17 0.35 -6.27
N VAL A 279 -20.44 0.22 -5.17
CA VAL A 279 -18.98 0.30 -5.15
C VAL A 279 -18.36 -0.85 -5.95
N GLN A 280 -18.88 -2.07 -5.82
CA GLN A 280 -18.38 -3.22 -6.59
C GLN A 280 -18.62 -3.06 -8.09
N LYS A 281 -19.73 -2.46 -8.52
CA LYS A 281 -20.00 -2.15 -9.93
C LYS A 281 -18.99 -1.14 -10.49
N GLY A 282 -18.69 -0.08 -9.73
CA GLY A 282 -17.62 0.85 -10.06
C GLY A 282 -16.25 0.18 -10.12
N ALA A 283 -15.94 -0.70 -9.17
CA ALA A 283 -14.68 -1.46 -9.14
C ALA A 283 -14.56 -2.44 -10.31
N ALA A 284 -15.65 -3.06 -10.77
CA ALA A 284 -15.63 -3.93 -11.94
C ALA A 284 -15.38 -3.15 -13.23
N ALA A 285 -15.87 -1.90 -13.31
CA ALA A 285 -15.64 -1.04 -14.46
C ALA A 285 -14.15 -0.68 -14.65
N VAL A 286 -13.34 -0.69 -13.58
CA VAL A 286 -11.88 -0.52 -13.62
C VAL A 286 -11.24 -1.49 -14.61
N PHE A 287 -11.66 -2.76 -14.59
CA PHE A 287 -11.06 -3.82 -15.40
C PHE A 287 -11.70 -3.99 -16.79
N THR A 288 -12.60 -3.09 -17.19
CA THR A 288 -13.04 -3.02 -18.59
C THR A 288 -11.92 -2.46 -19.46
N PRO A 289 -11.88 -2.76 -20.78
CA PRO A 289 -10.86 -2.17 -21.65
C PRO A 289 -10.83 -0.64 -21.62
N GLU A 290 -12.01 -0.02 -21.56
CA GLU A 290 -12.14 1.45 -21.44
C GLU A 290 -11.65 1.95 -20.08
N GLY A 291 -12.09 1.33 -18.98
CA GLY A 291 -11.67 1.71 -17.63
C GLY A 291 -10.17 1.57 -17.42
N MET A 292 -9.56 0.49 -17.90
CA MET A 292 -8.10 0.29 -17.83
C MET A 292 -7.36 1.37 -18.61
N ALA A 293 -7.82 1.76 -19.80
CA ALA A 293 -7.20 2.82 -20.59
C ALA A 293 -7.28 4.19 -19.89
N GLU A 294 -8.44 4.55 -19.34
CA GLU A 294 -8.63 5.80 -18.60
C GLU A 294 -7.80 5.85 -17.30
N ILE A 295 -7.69 4.72 -16.60
CA ILE A 295 -6.88 4.58 -15.40
C ILE A 295 -5.39 4.64 -15.75
N GLN A 296 -4.98 4.06 -16.88
CA GLN A 296 -3.59 4.13 -17.34
C GLN A 296 -3.14 5.59 -17.53
N HIS A 297 -3.98 6.45 -18.12
CA HIS A 297 -3.69 7.88 -18.21
C HIS A 297 -3.50 8.54 -16.83
N THR A 298 -4.25 8.10 -15.81
CA THR A 298 -4.12 8.61 -14.44
C THR A 298 -2.84 8.12 -13.77
N LEU A 299 -2.47 6.85 -13.96
CA LEU A 299 -1.21 6.31 -13.47
C LEU A 299 -0.02 7.00 -14.13
N ASP A 300 -0.08 7.25 -15.44
CA ASP A 300 0.98 7.94 -16.19
C ASP A 300 1.13 9.41 -15.76
N TYR A 301 0.04 10.07 -15.40
CA TYR A 301 0.07 11.40 -14.80
C TYR A 301 0.92 11.42 -13.51
N TYR A 302 0.73 10.44 -12.63
CA TYR A 302 1.53 10.32 -11.40
C TYR A 302 2.96 9.82 -11.66
N ARG A 303 3.18 8.98 -12.66
CA ARG A 303 4.55 8.59 -13.07
C ARG A 303 5.34 9.78 -13.58
N GLU A 304 4.70 10.70 -14.31
CA GLU A 304 5.32 11.95 -14.73
C GLU A 304 5.71 12.83 -13.52
N ASN A 305 4.85 12.92 -12.50
CA ASN A 305 5.20 13.59 -11.25
C ASN A 305 6.42 12.94 -10.57
N ALA A 306 6.44 11.60 -10.51
CA ALA A 306 7.56 10.86 -9.94
C ALA A 306 8.85 11.08 -10.73
N ARG A 307 8.77 11.14 -12.07
CA ARG A 307 9.90 11.47 -12.96
C ARG A 307 10.47 12.86 -12.69
N VAL A 308 9.61 13.88 -12.60
CA VAL A 308 10.03 15.26 -12.31
C VAL A 308 10.76 15.36 -10.96
N LEU A 309 10.24 14.69 -9.92
CA LEU A 309 10.89 14.65 -8.61
C LEU A 309 12.22 13.87 -8.67
N SER A 310 12.23 12.72 -9.35
CA SER A 310 13.42 11.87 -9.53
C SER A 310 14.57 12.64 -10.21
N GLU A 311 14.29 13.30 -11.33
CA GLU A 311 15.28 14.11 -12.06
C GLU A 311 15.81 15.27 -11.20
N THR A 312 14.97 15.85 -10.36
CA THR A 312 15.39 16.89 -9.43
C THR A 312 16.35 16.35 -8.37
N LEU A 313 16.11 15.13 -7.86
CA LEU A 313 17.02 14.48 -6.91
C LEU A 313 18.35 14.10 -7.57
N ASP A 314 18.32 13.62 -8.82
CA ASP A 314 19.52 13.34 -9.62
C ASP A 314 20.36 14.61 -9.84
N GLU A 315 19.73 15.73 -10.23
CA GLU A 315 20.40 17.03 -10.41
C GLU A 315 21.05 17.55 -9.12
N LEU A 316 20.44 17.28 -7.97
CA LEU A 316 20.94 17.65 -6.65
C LEU A 316 21.98 16.67 -6.09
N GLY A 317 22.20 15.54 -6.77
CA GLY A 317 23.10 14.47 -6.29
C GLY A 317 22.62 13.81 -4.99
N ILE A 318 21.31 13.75 -4.77
CA ILE A 318 20.70 13.13 -3.59
C ILE A 318 20.37 11.68 -3.92
N TRP A 319 20.89 10.75 -3.11
CA TRP A 319 20.55 9.33 -3.26
C TRP A 319 19.06 9.08 -2.93
N TYR A 320 18.41 8.23 -3.73
CA TYR A 320 17.04 7.79 -3.47
C TYR A 320 16.75 6.40 -4.07
N THR A 321 15.66 5.79 -3.61
CA THR A 321 14.99 4.66 -4.25
C THR A 321 13.49 4.95 -4.44
N GLY A 322 12.80 4.11 -5.21
CA GLY A 322 11.41 4.35 -5.62
C GLY A 322 11.27 5.26 -6.86
N GLY A 323 10.10 5.87 -7.03
CA GLY A 323 9.78 6.78 -8.13
C GLY A 323 9.52 6.13 -9.50
N LYS A 324 10.25 5.06 -9.85
CA LYS A 324 10.09 4.37 -11.14
C LYS A 324 8.92 3.38 -11.18
N ASN A 325 8.83 2.53 -10.15
CA ASN A 325 7.82 1.48 -10.02
C ASN A 325 6.87 1.70 -8.85
N SER A 326 6.94 2.88 -8.23
CA SER A 326 6.15 3.27 -7.07
C SER A 326 5.86 4.76 -7.15
N PRO A 327 4.70 5.22 -6.65
CA PRO A 327 4.41 6.64 -6.53
C PRO A 327 5.17 7.30 -5.37
N TYR A 328 6.05 6.59 -4.67
CA TYR A 328 6.87 7.13 -3.58
C TYR A 328 8.33 7.20 -3.97
N LEU A 329 8.96 8.31 -3.60
CA LEU A 329 10.41 8.50 -3.65
C LEU A 329 10.92 8.53 -2.22
N TRP A 330 11.94 7.73 -1.95
CA TRP A 330 12.57 7.60 -0.64
C TRP A 330 14.01 8.07 -0.73
N LEU A 331 14.23 9.31 -0.30
CA LEU A 331 15.50 10.00 -0.46
C LEU A 331 16.27 10.04 0.86
N LYS A 332 17.59 10.00 0.77
CA LYS A 332 18.47 10.27 1.89
C LYS A 332 18.44 11.76 2.21
N CYS A 333 18.24 12.11 3.47
CA CYS A 333 18.22 13.52 3.88
C CYS A 333 19.58 14.18 3.58
N PRO A 334 19.60 15.35 2.90
CA PRO A 334 20.84 16.01 2.52
C PRO A 334 21.58 16.57 3.73
N ASN A 335 22.88 16.83 3.56
CA ASN A 335 23.75 17.48 4.56
C ASN A 335 23.83 16.76 5.92
N GLY A 336 23.50 15.47 5.99
CA GLY A 336 23.54 14.69 7.22
C GLY A 336 22.44 15.03 8.22
N MET A 337 21.36 15.68 7.78
CA MET A 337 20.17 15.91 8.60
C MET A 337 19.45 14.59 8.89
N ASP A 338 18.82 14.49 10.06
CA ASP A 338 17.78 13.50 10.29
C ASP A 338 16.45 13.94 9.64
N SER A 339 15.50 13.00 9.57
CA SER A 339 14.27 13.17 8.81
C SER A 339 13.32 14.24 9.36
N TRP A 340 13.30 14.48 10.67
CA TRP A 340 12.50 15.55 11.28
C TRP A 340 13.15 16.92 11.12
N THR A 341 14.47 17.00 11.25
CA THR A 341 15.22 18.22 10.95
C THR A 341 15.01 18.62 9.49
N PHE A 342 15.08 17.65 8.56
CA PHE A 342 14.83 17.92 7.16
C PHE A 342 13.37 18.29 6.87
N PHE A 343 12.40 17.70 7.59
CA PHE A 343 11.00 18.10 7.50
C PHE A 343 10.79 19.57 7.85
N ASP A 344 11.31 20.00 9.01
CA ASP A 344 11.17 21.38 9.49
C ASP A 344 11.87 22.35 8.50
N TYR A 345 13.07 21.99 8.02
CA TYR A 345 13.79 22.77 7.00
C TYR A 345 13.01 22.95 5.69
N LEU A 346 12.40 21.89 5.15
CA LEU A 346 11.59 21.98 3.93
C LEU A 346 10.29 22.78 4.13
N LEU A 347 9.65 22.62 5.29
CA LEU A 347 8.42 23.34 5.61
C LEU A 347 8.71 24.84 5.76
N GLU A 348 9.75 25.21 6.49
CA GLU A 348 10.08 26.61 6.79
C GLU A 348 10.64 27.34 5.57
N GLU A 349 11.54 26.72 4.81
CA GLU A 349 12.28 27.44 3.76
C GLU A 349 11.70 27.25 2.34
N ALA A 350 11.00 26.15 2.08
CA ALA A 350 10.42 25.85 0.76
C ALA A 350 8.89 25.74 0.79
N HIS A 351 8.27 25.74 1.97
CA HIS A 351 6.83 25.44 2.14
C HIS A 351 6.44 24.10 1.48
N VAL A 352 7.34 23.11 1.50
CA VAL A 352 7.09 21.77 0.96
C VAL A 352 6.98 20.78 2.11
N VAL A 353 5.90 19.99 2.11
CA VAL A 353 5.63 18.98 3.13
C VAL A 353 5.83 17.60 2.52
N GLY A 354 6.73 16.79 3.08
CA GLY A 354 6.78 15.36 2.82
C GLY A 354 6.52 14.56 4.09
N THR A 355 7.11 13.37 4.20
CA THR A 355 6.96 12.53 5.40
C THR A 355 8.34 12.12 5.95
N PRO A 356 8.68 12.51 7.19
CA PRO A 356 9.89 12.05 7.88
C PRO A 356 9.94 10.53 7.93
N GLY A 357 11.08 9.96 7.55
CA GLY A 357 11.24 8.52 7.46
C GLY A 357 11.20 7.81 8.81
N GLU A 358 11.60 8.48 9.89
CA GLU A 358 11.61 7.92 11.26
C GLU A 358 10.24 7.38 11.67
N GLY A 359 9.15 7.98 11.19
CA GLY A 359 7.80 7.49 11.49
C GLY A 359 7.42 6.15 10.84
N PHE A 360 8.26 5.62 9.95
CA PHE A 360 8.11 4.29 9.36
C PHE A 360 9.01 3.22 10.01
N GLY A 361 9.85 3.61 10.97
CA GLY A 361 10.78 2.73 11.66
C GLY A 361 12.19 3.33 11.81
N ALA A 362 13.04 2.66 12.58
CA ALA A 362 14.35 3.19 12.97
C ALA A 362 15.28 3.35 11.76
N ASN A 363 15.20 2.45 10.79
CA ASN A 363 15.99 2.54 9.55
C ASN A 363 15.53 3.67 8.62
N GLY A 364 14.40 4.31 8.91
CA GLY A 364 13.96 5.51 8.21
C GLY A 364 14.47 6.82 8.79
N LYS A 365 15.21 6.80 9.92
CA LYS A 365 15.64 8.01 10.65
C LYS A 365 16.27 9.08 9.75
N ASP A 366 17.17 8.68 8.84
CA ASP A 366 17.94 9.59 7.98
C ASP A 366 17.37 9.70 6.55
N PHE A 367 16.13 9.28 6.36
CA PHE A 367 15.45 9.25 5.07
C PHE A 367 14.13 10.02 5.09
N PHE A 368 13.66 10.42 3.92
CA PHE A 368 12.45 11.20 3.74
C PHE A 368 11.63 10.65 2.59
N ARG A 369 10.30 10.67 2.72
CA ARG A 369 9.38 10.24 1.65
C ARG A 369 8.72 11.44 0.99
N LEU A 370 8.76 11.47 -0.34
CA LEU A 370 7.91 12.30 -1.17
C LEU A 370 6.91 11.41 -1.94
N THR A 371 5.67 11.88 -2.06
CA THR A 371 4.65 11.25 -2.90
C THR A 371 4.50 11.93 -4.25
N ALA A 372 4.31 11.15 -5.30
CA ALA A 372 3.96 11.60 -6.64
C ALA A 372 2.45 11.85 -6.82
N PHE A 373 1.64 11.56 -5.78
CA PHE A 373 0.22 11.91 -5.73
C PHE A 373 0.00 13.41 -5.48
N GLY A 374 0.44 14.24 -6.42
CA GLY A 374 0.27 15.68 -6.42
C GLY A 374 -0.36 16.15 -7.73
N ASP A 375 -0.70 17.43 -7.80
CA ASP A 375 -0.94 18.09 -9.08
C ASP A 375 0.41 18.30 -9.82
N GLN A 376 0.41 18.21 -11.14
CA GLN A 376 1.62 18.31 -11.99
C GLN A 376 2.28 19.68 -11.90
N GLU A 377 1.52 20.77 -11.92
CA GLU A 377 2.07 22.12 -11.82
C GLU A 377 2.66 22.33 -10.43
N ARG A 378 1.93 21.90 -9.39
CA ARG A 378 2.41 21.92 -7.99
C ARG A 378 3.64 21.06 -7.77
N THR A 379 3.75 19.93 -8.46
CA THR A 379 4.92 19.05 -8.39
C THR A 379 6.15 19.70 -9.02
N ARG A 380 5.99 20.35 -10.18
CA ARG A 380 7.06 21.12 -10.84
C ARG A 380 7.52 22.30 -9.99
N GLU A 381 6.58 23.01 -9.38
CA GLU A 381 6.88 24.09 -8.43
C GLU A 381 7.66 23.56 -7.22
N ALA A 382 7.22 22.45 -6.60
CA ALA A 382 7.95 21.84 -5.49
C ALA A 382 9.37 21.42 -5.90
N ALA A 383 9.53 20.82 -7.07
CA ALA A 383 10.84 20.49 -7.63
C ALA A 383 11.72 21.74 -7.77
N GLU A 384 11.18 22.86 -8.28
CA GLU A 384 11.96 24.10 -8.39
C GLU A 384 12.35 24.70 -7.04
N ARG A 385 11.45 24.65 -6.05
CA ARG A 385 11.78 25.07 -4.68
C ARG A 385 12.87 24.21 -4.06
N LEU A 386 12.83 22.89 -4.29
CA LEU A 386 13.90 21.98 -3.87
C LEU A 386 15.23 22.32 -4.54
N ARG A 387 15.23 22.62 -5.86
CA ARG A 387 16.43 23.09 -6.57
C ARG A 387 16.99 24.35 -5.93
N CYS A 388 16.15 25.37 -5.73
CA CYS A 388 16.59 26.63 -5.14
C CYS A 388 17.16 26.45 -3.72
N LEU A 389 16.53 25.60 -2.90
CA LEU A 389 16.91 25.42 -1.51
C LEU A 389 18.16 24.55 -1.31
N LEU A 390 18.34 23.52 -2.14
CA LEU A 390 19.35 22.48 -1.91
C LEU A 390 20.55 22.55 -2.87
N ARG A 391 20.49 23.39 -3.90
CA ARG A 391 21.62 23.60 -4.83
C ARG A 391 22.74 24.35 -4.11
N LYS A 392 23.95 23.79 -4.21
CA LYS A 392 25.18 24.36 -3.65
C LYS A 392 25.63 25.63 -4.35
#